data_AF-A0A969AUT8-F1
#
_entry.id   AF-A0A969AUT8-F1
#
_cell.length_a   1.000
_cell.length_b   1.000
_cell.length_c   1.000
_cell.angle_alpha   90.00
_cell.angle_beta   90.00
_cell.angle_gamma   90.00
#
_symmetry.space_group_name_H-M   'P 1'
#
loop_
_entity.id
_entity.type
_entity.pdbx_description
1 polymer ?
#
loop_
_entity_poly.entity_id
_entity_poly.type
_entity_poly.pdbx_seq_one_letter_code
_entity_poly.pdbx_strand_id
1 'polypeptide(L)'
;SVSDQEQERRFQSRTTDPARRWKLSPMDLESRDRWVEYSQAKDAMFAHTNIPEAPWFTVEADDKKRARLNCINHILTKIPYEDMTPEPLELNPRQPAPTDYERPPLNEQFFVPDLYGNLNIES
;
A
#
# COMPACT_ATOMS: atom_id res chain seq x y z
N SER A 1 -2.90 3.75 -17.00
CA SER A 1 -3.79 4.91 -17.01
C SER A 1 -4.77 4.82 -15.84
N VAL A 2 -5.53 5.88 -15.52
CA VAL A 2 -6.73 5.77 -14.67
C VAL A 2 -7.93 6.07 -15.57
N SER A 3 -8.99 5.27 -15.49
CA SER A 3 -10.21 5.54 -16.23
C SER A 3 -10.93 6.79 -15.70
N ASP A 4 -11.65 7.48 -16.58
CA ASP A 4 -12.42 8.68 -16.24
C ASP A 4 -13.40 8.42 -15.07
N GLN A 5 -14.11 7.29 -15.14
CA GLN A 5 -15.04 6.84 -14.09
C GLN A 5 -14.34 6.66 -12.74
N GLU A 6 -13.16 6.03 -12.72
CA GLU A 6 -12.41 5.83 -11.49
C GLU A 6 -11.79 7.13 -10.97
N GLN A 7 -11.40 8.06 -11.86
CA GLN A 7 -10.93 9.38 -11.47
C GLN A 7 -12.04 10.18 -10.79
N GLU A 8 -13.23 10.27 -11.39
CA GLU A 8 -14.39 10.97 -10.81
C GLU A 8 -14.81 10.34 -9.48
N ARG A 9 -14.87 8.99 -9.40
CA ARG A 9 -15.16 8.29 -8.14
C ARG A 9 -14.17 8.64 -7.04
N ARG A 10 -12.87 8.79 -7.37
CA ARG A 10 -11.84 9.20 -6.41
C ARG A 10 -12.00 10.65 -5.98
N PHE A 11 -12.37 11.55 -6.89
CA PHE A 11 -12.66 12.95 -6.57
C PHE A 11 -13.82 13.04 -5.59
N GLN A 12 -14.95 12.39 -5.89
CA GLN A 12 -16.12 12.37 -5.01
C GLN A 12 -15.80 11.79 -3.63
N SER A 13 -15.03 10.70 -3.58
CA SER A 13 -14.59 10.09 -2.32
C SER A 13 -13.68 10.99 -1.49
N ARG A 14 -12.90 11.89 -2.11
CA ARG A 14 -12.03 12.84 -1.40
C ARG A 14 -12.81 14.06 -0.90
N THR A 15 -13.86 14.48 -1.61
CA THR A 15 -14.74 15.57 -1.16
C THR A 15 -15.50 15.20 0.11
N THR A 16 -15.99 13.95 0.19
CA THR A 16 -16.79 13.46 1.31
C THR A 16 -15.97 13.02 2.54
N ASP A 17 -14.68 12.74 2.37
CA ASP A 17 -13.79 12.29 3.46
C ASP A 17 -12.93 13.45 4.02
N PRO A 18 -13.17 13.90 5.28
CA PRO A 18 -12.41 14.97 5.90
C PRO A 18 -10.90 14.69 6.02
N ALA A 19 -10.48 13.43 6.19
CA ALA A 19 -9.08 13.06 6.34
C ALA A 19 -8.30 13.11 5.01
N ARG A 20 -9.00 13.07 3.88
CA ARG A 20 -8.41 13.10 2.53
C ARG A 20 -8.67 14.40 1.77
N ARG A 21 -9.53 15.28 2.28
CA ARG A 21 -9.93 16.54 1.62
C ARG A 21 -8.77 17.49 1.33
N TRP A 22 -7.76 17.54 2.21
CA TRP A 22 -6.57 18.38 2.02
C TRP A 22 -5.77 18.04 0.74
N LYS A 23 -6.00 16.86 0.15
CA LYS A 23 -5.39 16.43 -1.12
C LYS A 23 -6.10 16.97 -2.36
N LEU A 24 -7.13 17.82 -2.18
CA LEU A 24 -7.81 18.52 -3.26
C LEU A 24 -7.40 19.99 -3.22
N SER A 25 -6.80 20.45 -4.30
CA SER A 25 -6.47 21.85 -4.55
C SER A 25 -7.45 22.44 -5.57
N PRO A 26 -7.57 23.78 -5.64
CA PRO A 26 -8.34 24.44 -6.70
C PRO A 26 -7.87 24.02 -8.11
N MET A 27 -6.58 23.77 -8.29
CA MET A 27 -6.02 23.29 -9.56
C MET A 27 -6.55 21.90 -9.94
N ASP A 28 -6.82 21.02 -8.97
CA ASP A 28 -7.36 19.70 -9.28
C ASP A 28 -8.77 19.77 -9.87
N LEU A 29 -9.57 20.77 -9.47
CA LEU A 29 -10.89 21.03 -10.05
C LEU A 29 -10.77 21.53 -11.49
N GLU A 30 -9.90 22.51 -11.74
CA GLU A 30 -9.60 23.02 -13.08
C GLU A 30 -9.05 21.89 -14.00
N SER A 31 -8.24 20.99 -13.43
CA SER A 31 -7.69 19.86 -14.18
C SER A 31 -8.75 18.87 -14.64
N ARG A 32 -9.87 18.79 -13.90
CA ARG A 32 -11.02 17.97 -14.28
C ARG A 32 -11.72 18.56 -15.49
N ASP A 33 -11.98 19.86 -15.47
CA ASP A 33 -12.66 20.55 -16.57
C ASP A 33 -11.81 20.55 -17.85
N ARG A 34 -10.49 20.56 -17.71
CA ARG A 34 -9.51 20.52 -18.81
C ARG A 34 -9.02 19.11 -19.15
N TRP A 35 -9.75 18.05 -18.80
CA TRP A 35 -9.35 16.66 -19.02
C TRP A 35 -8.90 16.35 -20.46
N VAL A 36 -9.61 16.90 -21.46
CA VAL A 36 -9.29 16.71 -22.88
C VAL A 36 -7.94 17.33 -23.23
N GLU A 37 -7.65 18.54 -22.73
CA GLU A 37 -6.38 19.23 -22.97
C GLU A 37 -5.22 18.47 -22.32
N TYR A 38 -5.41 17.94 -21.10
CA TYR A 38 -4.41 17.09 -20.45
C TYR A 38 -4.18 15.78 -21.22
N SER A 39 -5.24 15.19 -21.77
CA SER A 39 -5.14 13.99 -22.60
C SER A 39 -4.34 14.26 -23.88
N GLN A 40 -4.63 15.36 -24.57
CA GLN A 40 -3.89 15.79 -25.77
C GLN A 40 -2.42 16.09 -25.45
N ALA A 41 -2.14 16.77 -24.34
CA ALA A 41 -0.78 17.06 -23.92
C ALA A 41 0.02 15.78 -23.61
N LYS A 42 -0.61 14.80 -22.96
CA LYS A 42 -0.02 13.48 -22.69
C LYS A 42 0.27 12.72 -23.99
N ASP A 43 -0.64 12.74 -24.95
CA ASP A 43 -0.45 12.07 -26.25
C ASP A 43 0.67 12.75 -27.06
N ALA A 44 0.74 14.08 -27.05
CA ALA A 44 1.82 14.84 -27.67
C ALA A 44 3.18 14.53 -27.00
N MET A 45 3.22 14.43 -25.68
CA MET A 45 4.42 14.03 -24.94
C MET A 45 4.90 12.64 -25.38
N PHE A 46 4.01 11.65 -25.45
CA PHE A 46 4.38 10.31 -25.91
C PHE A 46 4.88 10.30 -27.35
N ALA A 47 4.24 11.05 -28.25
CA ALA A 47 4.64 11.10 -29.66
C ALA A 47 6.09 11.60 -29.85
N HIS A 48 6.56 12.50 -28.99
CA HIS A 48 7.90 13.12 -29.13
C HIS A 48 8.97 12.51 -28.24
N THR A 49 8.61 11.94 -27.09
CA THR A 49 9.58 11.54 -26.06
C THR A 49 9.64 10.04 -25.81
N ASN A 50 8.72 9.25 -26.38
CA ASN A 50 8.77 7.79 -26.26
C ASN A 50 9.72 7.21 -27.31
N ILE A 51 10.99 7.05 -26.92
CA ILE A 51 12.06 6.51 -27.77
C ILE A 51 12.53 5.14 -27.25
N PRO A 52 13.09 4.25 -28.09
CA PRO A 52 13.55 2.92 -27.68
C PRO A 52 14.58 2.94 -26.52
N GLU A 53 15.41 3.98 -26.45
CA GLU A 53 16.43 4.16 -25.42
C GLU A 53 15.87 4.64 -24.07
N ALA A 54 14.71 5.30 -24.10
CA ALA A 54 14.02 5.86 -22.95
C ALA A 54 12.49 5.68 -23.10
N PRO A 55 12.00 4.43 -23.04
CA PRO A 55 10.60 4.14 -23.29
C PRO A 55 9.72 4.59 -22.12
N TRP A 56 8.55 5.12 -22.46
CA TRP A 56 7.49 5.36 -21.49
C TRP A 56 6.64 4.09 -21.29
N PHE A 57 6.48 3.66 -20.04
CA PHE A 57 5.61 2.54 -19.68
C PHE A 57 4.29 3.01 -19.08
N THR A 58 3.18 2.61 -19.67
CA THR A 58 1.84 2.90 -19.13
C THR A 58 1.44 1.83 -18.12
N VAL A 59 1.09 2.24 -16.90
CA VAL A 59 0.62 1.34 -15.82
C VAL A 59 -0.85 1.59 -15.55
N GLU A 60 -1.69 0.56 -15.72
CA GLU A 60 -3.12 0.62 -15.37
C GLU A 60 -3.31 0.74 -13.85
N ALA A 61 -4.01 1.80 -13.45
CA ALA A 61 -4.01 2.33 -12.09
C ALA A 61 -5.41 2.45 -11.47
N ASP A 62 -6.40 1.77 -12.06
CA ASP A 62 -7.75 1.67 -11.50
C ASP A 62 -7.74 0.92 -10.17
N ASP A 63 -7.05 -0.24 -10.11
CA ASP A 63 -6.69 -0.91 -8.86
C ASP A 63 -5.32 -0.44 -8.36
N LYS A 64 -5.32 0.39 -7.31
CA LYS A 64 -4.09 0.95 -6.71
C LYS A 64 -3.10 -0.13 -6.23
N LYS A 65 -3.58 -1.26 -5.70
CA LYS A 65 -2.70 -2.31 -5.17
C LYS A 65 -1.98 -3.00 -6.32
N ARG A 66 -2.72 -3.40 -7.35
CA ARG A 66 -2.16 -4.04 -8.55
C ARG A 66 -1.21 -3.12 -9.29
N ALA A 67 -1.57 -1.84 -9.45
CA ALA A 67 -0.73 -0.85 -10.10
C ALA A 67 0.64 -0.69 -9.42
N ARG A 68 0.66 -0.66 -8.08
CA ARG A 68 1.89 -0.59 -7.30
C ARG A 68 2.76 -1.82 -7.48
N LEU A 69 2.16 -3.02 -7.37
CA LEU A 69 2.88 -4.28 -7.54
C LEU A 69 3.47 -4.40 -8.95
N ASN A 70 2.69 -4.08 -9.98
CA ASN A 70 3.15 -4.11 -11.37
C ASN A 70 4.28 -3.10 -11.62
N CYS A 71 4.18 -1.89 -11.08
CA CYS A 71 5.22 -0.87 -11.21
C CYS A 71 6.52 -1.30 -10.54
N ILE A 72 6.45 -1.77 -9.28
CA ILE A 72 7.62 -2.26 -8.54
C ILE A 72 8.25 -3.44 -9.28
N ASN A 73 7.45 -4.44 -9.67
CA ASN A 73 7.93 -5.60 -10.41
C ASN A 73 8.61 -5.19 -11.72
N HIS A 74 8.02 -4.26 -12.49
CA HIS A 74 8.62 -3.79 -13.72
C HIS A 74 9.98 -3.12 -13.48
N ILE A 75 10.10 -2.26 -12.48
CA ILE A 75 11.38 -1.62 -12.11
C ILE A 75 12.43 -2.68 -11.75
N LEU A 76 12.05 -3.65 -10.91
CA LEU A 76 12.94 -4.74 -10.50
C LEU A 76 13.41 -5.58 -11.70
N THR A 77 12.57 -5.81 -12.71
CA THR A 77 12.99 -6.53 -13.94
C THR A 77 13.99 -5.75 -14.81
N LYS A 78 14.14 -4.44 -14.60
CA LYS A 78 15.04 -3.59 -15.39
C LYS A 78 16.40 -3.35 -14.72
N ILE A 79 16.49 -3.60 -13.42
CA ILE A 79 17.70 -3.35 -12.63
C ILE A 79 18.25 -4.72 -12.21
N PRO A 80 19.50 -5.08 -12.56
CA PRO A 80 20.12 -6.28 -12.00
C PRO A 80 20.21 -6.14 -10.48
N TYR A 81 19.59 -7.05 -9.75
CA TYR A 81 19.67 -7.11 -8.29
C TYR A 81 19.86 -8.55 -7.83
N GLU A 82 20.45 -8.70 -6.65
CA GLU A 82 20.57 -9.99 -5.97
C GLU A 82 19.49 -10.08 -4.90
N ASP A 83 18.89 -11.26 -4.77
CA ASP A 83 17.93 -11.52 -3.71
C ASP A 83 18.67 -11.65 -2.37
N MET A 84 18.39 -10.72 -1.46
CA MET A 84 18.94 -10.72 -0.10
C MET A 84 17.93 -11.23 0.93
N THR A 85 16.80 -11.81 0.49
CA THR A 85 15.79 -12.35 1.40
C THR A 85 16.43 -13.45 2.25
N PRO A 86 16.51 -13.26 3.58
CA PRO A 86 17.08 -14.29 4.44
C PRO A 86 16.23 -15.56 4.35
N GLU A 87 16.88 -16.71 4.41
CA GLU A 87 16.19 -17.99 4.51
C GLU A 87 15.19 -17.96 5.69
N PRO A 88 13.99 -18.56 5.52
CA PRO A 88 13.03 -18.67 6.61
C PRO A 88 13.70 -19.28 7.84
N LEU A 89 13.61 -18.57 8.97
CA LEU A 89 14.13 -19.09 10.23
C LEU A 89 13.27 -20.27 10.70
N GLU A 90 13.88 -21.44 10.81
CA GLU A 90 13.24 -22.57 11.48
C GLU A 90 13.26 -22.32 13.00
N LEU A 91 12.06 -22.24 13.59
CA LEU A 91 11.93 -22.18 15.03
C LEU A 91 12.11 -23.59 15.60
N ASN A 92 13.23 -23.80 16.30
CA ASN A 92 13.41 -24.99 17.11
C ASN A 92 12.24 -25.13 18.11
N PRO A 93 11.83 -26.36 18.48
CA PRO A 93 10.90 -26.57 19.57
C PRO A 93 11.35 -25.79 20.80
N ARG A 94 10.39 -25.14 21.48
CA ARG A 94 10.68 -24.49 22.77
C ARG A 94 11.34 -25.50 23.69
N GLN A 95 12.42 -25.11 24.33
CA GLN A 95 12.99 -25.92 25.40
C GLN A 95 11.93 -26.09 26.50
N PRO A 96 11.87 -27.27 27.14
CA PRO A 96 10.99 -27.48 28.28
C PRO A 96 11.30 -26.42 29.35
N ALA A 97 10.28 -26.01 30.09
CA ALA A 97 10.48 -25.12 31.23
C ALA A 97 11.52 -25.76 32.17
N PRO A 98 12.47 -24.97 32.73
CA PRO A 98 13.37 -25.46 33.75
C PRO A 98 12.57 -26.08 34.91
N THR A 99 13.06 -27.19 35.47
CA THR A 99 12.37 -27.91 36.55
C THR A 99 12.22 -27.06 37.82
N ASP A 100 13.06 -26.04 37.98
CA ASP A 100 13.09 -25.08 39.09
C ASP A 100 12.35 -23.78 38.79
N TYR A 101 11.77 -23.62 37.60
CA TYR A 101 11.01 -22.43 37.23
C TYR A 101 9.52 -22.62 37.54
N GLU A 102 9.09 -22.04 38.66
CA GLU A 102 7.68 -21.88 38.98
C GLU A 102 7.22 -20.47 38.57
N ARG A 103 6.21 -20.38 37.70
CA ARG A 103 5.61 -19.10 37.35
C ARG A 103 4.89 -18.52 38.57
N PRO A 104 5.08 -17.23 38.92
CA PRO A 104 4.31 -16.59 39.98
C PRO A 104 2.81 -16.74 39.74
N PRO A 105 2.02 -16.93 40.79
CA PRO A 105 0.60 -17.16 40.66
C PRO A 105 -0.07 -15.92 40.02
N LEU A 106 -1.11 -16.16 39.21
CA LEU A 106 -1.75 -15.10 38.41
C LEU A 106 -2.36 -13.99 39.28
N ASN A 107 -2.75 -14.31 40.51
CA ASN A 107 -3.33 -13.37 41.47
C ASN A 107 -2.35 -12.28 41.96
N GLU A 108 -1.05 -12.45 41.76
CA GLU A 108 -0.03 -11.44 42.09
C GLU A 108 0.26 -10.49 40.92
N GLN A 109 -0.33 -10.73 39.75
CA GLN A 109 -0.11 -9.96 38.53
C GLN A 109 -1.22 -8.92 38.32
N PHE A 110 -0.82 -7.70 37.97
CA PHE A 110 -1.77 -6.66 37.57
C PHE A 110 -2.03 -6.76 36.06
N PHE A 111 -3.27 -7.08 35.68
CA PHE A 111 -3.69 -7.17 34.28
C PHE A 111 -4.35 -5.88 33.81
N VAL A 112 -4.12 -5.52 32.55
CA VAL A 112 -4.89 -4.46 31.88
C VAL A 112 -6.30 -4.99 31.62
N PRO A 113 -7.37 -4.20 31.88
CA PRO A 113 -8.73 -4.62 31.60
C PRO A 113 -8.91 -5.01 30.13
N ASP A 114 -9.39 -6.24 29.89
CA ASP A 114 -9.69 -6.73 28.55
C ASP A 114 -11.08 -6.24 28.12
N LEU A 115 -11.12 -5.04 27.54
CA LEU A 115 -12.38 -4.41 27.13
C LEU A 115 -12.91 -4.91 25.77
N TYR A 116 -12.10 -5.68 25.02
CA TYR A 116 -12.41 -6.07 23.64
C TYR A 116 -12.04 -7.52 23.28
N GLY A 117 -11.61 -8.34 24.24
CA GLY A 117 -11.24 -9.73 24.06
C GLY A 117 -12.19 -10.70 24.77
N ASN A 118 -12.43 -11.84 24.11
CA ASN A 118 -13.07 -13.01 24.71
C ASN A 118 -11.99 -13.93 25.30
N LEU A 119 -11.14 -13.44 26.21
CA LEU A 119 -10.18 -14.30 26.91
C LEU A 119 -10.89 -14.96 28.10
N ASN A 120 -11.35 -16.21 27.90
CA ASN A 120 -11.76 -17.08 29.00
C ASN A 120 -10.50 -17.45 29.82
N ILE A 121 -10.26 -16.68 30.88
CA ILE A 121 -9.26 -17.04 31.89
C ILE A 121 -9.93 -18.06 32.81
N GLU A 122 -9.86 -19.35 32.46
CA GLU A 122 -10.21 -20.41 33.40
C GLU A 122 -9.16 -20.46 34.51
N SER A 123 -9.67 -20.37 35.75
CA SER A 123 -8.96 -20.38 37.03
C SER A 123 -8.36 -21.75 37.36
#